data_AF-A0A8T0I688-F1
#
_entry.id   AF-A0A8T0I688-F1
#
_cell.length_a   1.000
_cell.length_b   1.000
_cell.length_c   1.000
_cell.angle_alpha   90.00
_cell.angle_beta   90.00
_cell.angle_gamma   90.00
#
_symmetry.space_group_name_H-M   'P 1'
#
loop_
_entity.id
_entity.type
_entity.pdbx_description
1 polymer ?
#
loop_
_entity_poly.entity_id
_entity_poly.type
_entity_poly.pdbx_seq_one_letter_code
_entity_poly.pdbx_strand_id
1 'polypeptide(L)'
;MQMNDSLRIAYVHETKHMIDGRPFTEYYSKVVKADPSGKDQEIFSIKLPGEVMLGEGKPENQNHAIVFTRGEALQSIDMNQEHYLEKTMKMGNLLEEFDSKSLGLRPPTILGVREHVFTGSVSSLAWFMFLQERSFVTLGQRVLANPLKVRMHYGHPDVFDRIFHITRGGISKASKQINLSEDIFAGFNSTLRQGNVTHHEYVQCGKGRDVGLNQTAAFEG
;
A
#
# COMPACT_ATOMS: atom_id res chain seq x y z
N MET A 1 -7.78 -26.16 12.22
CA MET A 1 -7.41 -24.74 12.06
C MET A 1 -6.17 -24.72 11.18
N GLN A 2 -6.19 -24.09 10.01
CA GLN A 2 -5.01 -24.03 9.15
C GLN A 2 -3.89 -23.27 9.89
N MET A 3 -2.72 -23.90 10.04
CA MET A 3 -1.53 -23.27 10.57
C MET A 3 -0.97 -22.31 9.52
N ASN A 4 -1.15 -21.00 9.75
CA ASN A 4 -0.54 -19.96 8.93
C ASN A 4 0.83 -19.61 9.51
N ASP A 5 1.81 -20.50 9.34
CA ASP A 5 3.16 -20.36 9.92
C ASP A 5 3.91 -19.09 9.49
N SER A 6 3.49 -18.51 8.37
CA SER A 6 4.05 -17.28 7.80
C SER A 6 3.30 -16.02 8.22
N LEU A 7 2.12 -16.11 8.84
CA LEU A 7 1.36 -14.93 9.26
C LEU A 7 2.09 -14.20 10.38
N ARG A 8 2.28 -12.90 10.20
CA ARG A 8 2.89 -11.98 11.15
C ARG A 8 1.97 -10.81 11.36
N ILE A 9 1.88 -10.33 12.60
CA ILE A 9 1.08 -9.16 12.95
C ILE A 9 2.02 -8.10 13.50
N ALA A 10 2.04 -6.94 12.85
CA ALA A 10 2.72 -5.75 13.33
C ALA A 10 1.74 -4.86 14.09
N TYR A 11 2.17 -4.29 15.22
CA TYR A 11 1.36 -3.36 16.00
C TYR A 11 2.22 -2.40 16.83
N VAL A 12 1.61 -1.30 17.26
CA VAL A 12 2.21 -0.36 18.22
C VAL A 12 1.80 -0.77 19.63
N HIS A 13 2.78 -0.92 20.51
CA HIS A 13 2.61 -1.28 21.92
C HIS A 13 3.00 -0.11 22.83
N GLU A 14 2.13 0.22 23.77
CA GLU A 14 2.38 1.26 24.77
C GLU A 14 2.71 0.63 26.13
N THR A 15 3.76 1.13 26.77
CA THR A 15 4.13 0.72 28.13
C THR A 15 4.21 1.94 29.03
N LYS A 16 3.44 1.94 30.11
CA LYS A 16 3.39 3.04 31.07
C LYS A 16 4.29 2.74 32.26
N HIS A 17 5.18 3.68 32.56
CA HIS A 17 6.12 3.63 33.68
C HIS A 17 5.95 4.85 34.57
N MET A 18 6.46 4.74 35.80
CA MET A 18 6.61 5.88 36.71
C MET A 18 8.10 6.17 36.84
N ILE A 19 8.54 7.35 36.39
CA ILE A 19 9.93 7.82 36.55
C ILE A 19 9.86 9.08 37.42
N ASP A 20 10.51 9.04 38.58
CA ASP A 20 10.50 10.14 39.57
C ASP A 20 9.10 10.64 39.95
N GLY A 21 8.15 9.71 40.08
CA GLY A 21 6.76 10.03 40.42
C GLY A 21 5.95 10.65 39.27
N ARG A 22 6.51 10.79 38.08
CA ARG A 22 5.80 11.26 36.87
C ARG A 22 5.47 10.09 35.94
N PRO A 23 4.26 10.06 35.34
CA PRO A 23 3.93 9.06 34.35
C PRO A 23 4.76 9.29 33.07
N PHE A 24 5.41 8.24 32.60
CA PHE A 24 6.18 8.21 31.37
C PHE A 24 5.71 7.05 30.49
N THR A 25 5.34 7.33 29.25
CA THR A 25 4.87 6.31 28.30
C THR A 25 5.97 6.04 27.28
N GLU A 26 6.33 4.76 27.15
CA GLU A 26 7.18 4.26 26.08
C GLU A 26 6.33 3.63 24.97
N TYR A 27 6.77 3.82 23.74
CA TYR A 27 6.10 3.29 22.55
C TYR A 27 7.05 2.32 21.85
N TYR A 28 6.52 1.19 21.42
CA TYR A 28 7.27 0.15 20.71
C TYR A 28 6.51 -0.26 19.46
N SER A 29 7.22 -0.45 18.35
CA SER A 29 6.68 -1.16 17.19
C SER A 29 7.11 -2.62 17.28
N LYS A 30 6.14 -3.53 17.30
CA LYS A 30 6.36 -4.96 17.54
C LYS A 30 5.84 -5.79 16.39
N VAL A 31 6.48 -6.94 16.16
CA VAL A 31 5.96 -8.01 15.31
C VAL A 31 5.85 -9.29 16.09
N VAL A 32 4.67 -9.90 16.03
CA VAL A 32 4.36 -11.19 16.67
C VAL A 32 3.94 -12.23 15.63
N LYS A 33 4.03 -13.50 16.04
CA LYS A 33 3.45 -14.66 15.35
C LYS A 33 2.87 -15.63 16.37
N ALA A 34 2.06 -16.58 15.92
CA ALA A 34 1.73 -17.75 16.73
C ALA A 34 2.93 -18.72 16.76
N ASP A 35 3.26 -19.22 17.96
CA ASP A 35 4.17 -20.34 18.13
C ASP A 35 3.47 -21.69 17.81
N PRO A 36 4.20 -22.83 17.76
CA PRO A 36 3.59 -24.14 17.51
C PRO A 36 2.52 -24.57 18.53
N SER A 37 2.48 -23.94 19.72
CA SER A 37 1.47 -24.15 20.75
C SER A 37 0.28 -23.20 20.66
N GLY A 38 0.28 -22.29 19.67
CA GLY A 38 -0.76 -21.28 19.47
C GLY A 38 -0.63 -20.05 20.36
N LYS A 39 0.50 -19.85 21.05
CA LYS A 39 0.74 -18.66 21.89
C LYS A 39 1.44 -17.57 21.09
N ASP A 40 1.21 -16.32 21.48
CA ASP A 40 1.89 -15.18 20.90
C ASP A 40 3.39 -15.22 21.19
N GLN A 41 4.18 -15.21 20.13
CA GLN A 41 5.63 -15.11 20.15
C GLN A 41 6.06 -13.79 19.53
N GLU A 42 6.71 -12.94 20.34
CA GLU A 42 7.37 -11.73 19.86
C GLU A 42 8.60 -12.11 19.01
N ILE A 43 8.71 -11.49 17.84
CA ILE A 43 9.84 -11.67 16.92
C ILE A 43 10.77 -10.46 16.97
N PHE A 44 10.19 -9.27 16.89
CA PHE A 44 10.93 -8.02 16.90
C PHE A 44 10.21 -7.00 17.78
N SER A 45 11.00 -6.16 18.44
CA SER A 45 10.53 -5.02 19.23
C SER A 45 11.49 -3.86 19.01
N ILE A 46 10.97 -2.75 18.48
CA ILE A 46 11.72 -1.54 18.17
C ILE A 46 11.14 -0.41 19.00
N LYS A 47 11.96 0.20 19.86
CA LYS A 47 11.56 1.38 20.62
C LYS A 47 11.36 2.57 19.67
N LEU A 48 10.18 3.19 19.74
CA LEU A 48 9.80 4.36 18.97
C LEU A 48 10.22 5.63 19.72
N PRO A 49 10.50 6.74 19.02
CA PRO A 49 10.91 8.00 19.64
C PRO A 49 9.79 8.70 20.43
N GLY A 50 8.54 8.24 20.28
CA GLY A 50 7.37 8.79 20.95
C GLY A 50 6.08 8.21 20.37
N GLU A 51 4.96 8.88 20.63
CA GLU A 51 3.67 8.56 20.05
C GLU A 51 3.70 8.76 18.53
N VAL A 52 3.38 7.69 17.78
CA VAL A 52 3.49 7.67 16.31
C VAL A 52 2.13 7.85 15.63
N MET A 53 1.03 7.74 16.39
CA MET A 53 -0.33 7.92 15.88
C MET A 53 -0.64 9.42 15.75
N LEU A 54 -0.45 9.96 14.55
CA LEU A 54 -0.67 11.34 14.19
C LEU A 54 -2.08 11.58 13.63
N GLY A 55 -2.69 10.66 12.88
CA GLY A 55 -3.98 10.88 12.24
C GLY A 55 -4.62 9.59 11.72
N GLU A 56 -4.30 9.23 10.49
CA GLU A 56 -4.99 8.17 9.76
C GLU A 56 -4.36 6.79 9.99
N GLY A 57 -5.20 5.77 10.21
CA GLY A 57 -4.72 4.42 10.53
C GLY A 57 -3.98 3.70 9.40
N LYS A 58 -4.41 3.85 8.14
CA LYS A 58 -3.78 3.18 6.97
C LYS A 58 -2.32 3.61 6.76
N PRO A 59 -1.98 4.91 6.64
CA PRO A 59 -0.59 5.32 6.40
C PRO A 59 0.32 5.01 7.58
N GLU A 60 -0.19 5.10 8.81
CA GLU A 60 0.56 4.75 10.02
C GLU A 60 0.83 3.26 10.10
N ASN A 61 -0.14 2.43 9.71
CA ASN A 61 0.02 0.99 9.60
C ASN A 61 1.12 0.63 8.60
N GLN A 62 1.09 1.22 7.41
CA GLN A 62 2.10 0.96 6.39
C GLN A 62 3.50 1.42 6.83
N ASN A 63 3.62 2.64 7.37
CA ASN A 63 4.91 3.24 7.71
C ASN A 63 5.56 2.60 8.93
N HIS A 64 4.82 2.19 9.96
CA HIS A 64 5.44 1.47 11.07
C HIS A 64 5.79 0.04 10.67
N ALA A 65 4.99 -0.62 9.81
CA ALA A 65 5.22 -2.01 9.42
C ALA A 65 6.40 -2.16 8.44
N ILE A 66 6.73 -1.13 7.66
CA ILE A 66 7.75 -1.19 6.60
C ILE A 66 9.12 -1.65 7.10
N VAL A 67 9.48 -1.33 8.35
CA VAL A 67 10.76 -1.71 8.96
C VAL A 67 10.92 -3.23 9.10
N PHE A 68 9.81 -3.97 9.19
CA PHE A 68 9.82 -5.43 9.33
C PHE A 68 9.80 -6.17 7.98
N THR A 69 9.59 -5.45 6.88
CA THR A 69 9.59 -6.02 5.53
C THR A 69 11.01 -6.29 5.04
N ARG A 70 11.15 -7.25 4.11
CA ARG A 70 12.44 -7.65 3.51
C ARG A 70 12.35 -7.57 1.98
N GLY A 71 13.51 -7.56 1.34
CA GLY A 71 13.63 -7.46 -0.12
C GLY A 71 13.80 -6.03 -0.62
N GLU A 72 13.89 -5.90 -1.94
CA GLU A 72 14.12 -4.62 -2.65
C GLU A 72 12.82 -4.02 -3.17
N ALA A 73 11.79 -4.85 -3.36
CA ALA A 73 10.46 -4.43 -3.76
C ALA A 73 9.47 -4.52 -2.59
N LEU A 74 8.52 -3.61 -2.55
CA LEU A 74 7.45 -3.56 -1.55
C LEU A 74 6.11 -3.38 -2.23
N GLN A 75 5.10 -4.15 -1.83
CA GLN A 75 3.73 -4.00 -2.28
C GLN A 75 2.81 -4.01 -1.06
N SER A 76 1.92 -3.03 -0.96
CA SER A 76 0.82 -3.02 -0.01
C SER A 76 -0.43 -3.54 -0.69
N ILE A 77 -1.11 -4.50 -0.07
CA ILE A 77 -2.37 -5.06 -0.54
C ILE A 77 -3.43 -4.77 0.52
N ASP A 78 -4.53 -4.13 0.11
CA ASP A 78 -5.66 -3.86 0.98
C ASP A 78 -6.37 -5.17 1.36
N MET A 79 -7.08 -5.16 2.50
CA MET A 79 -7.77 -6.36 3.01
C MET A 79 -8.84 -6.91 2.04
N ASN A 80 -9.37 -6.06 1.16
CA ASN A 80 -10.36 -6.43 0.14
C ASN A 80 -9.72 -6.70 -1.24
N GLN A 81 -8.40 -6.79 -1.32
CA GLN A 81 -7.67 -7.09 -2.54
C GLN A 81 -7.06 -8.50 -2.50
N GLU A 82 -6.96 -9.12 -3.67
CA GLU A 82 -6.28 -10.40 -3.84
C GLU A 82 -5.63 -10.52 -5.22
N HIS A 83 -4.47 -11.17 -5.29
CA HIS A 83 -3.88 -11.49 -6.59
C HIS A 83 -4.51 -12.75 -7.17
N TYR A 84 -4.76 -12.73 -8.47
CA TYR A 84 -5.08 -13.94 -9.22
C TYR A 84 -3.82 -14.78 -9.43
N LEU A 85 -3.95 -16.10 -9.36
CA LEU A 85 -2.82 -17.03 -9.47
C LEU A 85 -2.02 -16.85 -10.77
N GLU A 86 -2.68 -16.64 -11.90
CA GLU A 86 -2.00 -16.42 -13.18
C GLU A 86 -1.28 -15.07 -13.28
N LYS A 87 -1.57 -14.15 -12.36
CA LYS A 87 -0.92 -12.83 -12.26
C LYS A 87 0.29 -12.90 -11.36
N THR A 88 0.26 -13.71 -10.30
CA THR A 88 1.42 -13.91 -9.43
C THR A 88 2.59 -14.55 -10.16
N MET A 89 2.32 -15.46 -11.12
CA MET A 89 3.34 -16.04 -11.99
C MET A 89 4.09 -15.02 -12.86
N LYS A 90 3.54 -13.82 -13.04
CA LYS A 90 4.14 -12.73 -13.84
C LYS A 90 4.87 -11.70 -12.99
N MET A 91 4.88 -11.85 -11.66
CA MET A 91 5.51 -10.88 -10.76
C MET A 91 7.01 -10.77 -11.02
N GLY A 92 7.71 -11.85 -11.40
CA GLY A 92 9.12 -11.76 -11.80
C GLY A 92 9.34 -10.78 -12.95
N ASN A 93 8.54 -10.90 -14.02
CA ASN A 93 8.59 -9.98 -15.17
C ASN A 93 8.26 -8.54 -14.77
N LEU A 94 7.30 -8.35 -13.85
CA LEU A 94 6.99 -7.03 -13.33
C LEU A 94 8.18 -6.44 -12.57
N LEU A 95 8.84 -7.21 -11.71
CA LEU A 95 9.99 -6.74 -10.94
C LEU A 95 11.18 -6.35 -11.83
N GLU A 96 11.40 -7.02 -12.95
CA GLU A 96 12.44 -6.63 -13.93
C GLU A 96 12.22 -5.22 -14.51
N GLU A 97 10.99 -4.68 -14.46
CA GLU A 97 10.69 -3.34 -14.97
C GLU A 97 11.42 -2.24 -14.19
N PHE A 98 11.80 -2.48 -12.92
CA PHE A 98 12.62 -1.54 -12.15
C PHE A 98 13.99 -1.26 -12.80
N ASP A 99 14.54 -2.23 -13.54
CA ASP A 99 15.82 -2.13 -14.23
C ASP A 99 15.68 -1.75 -15.72
N SER A 100 14.44 -1.56 -16.19
CA SER A 100 14.16 -1.33 -17.60
C SER A 100 14.61 0.06 -18.07
N LYS A 101 15.51 0.06 -19.06
CA LYS A 101 16.03 1.29 -19.70
C LYS A 101 15.06 1.91 -20.72
N SER A 102 13.98 1.22 -21.08
CA SER A 102 13.02 1.69 -22.08
C SER A 102 11.86 2.50 -21.50
N LEU A 103 11.71 2.57 -20.17
CA LEU A 103 10.54 3.17 -19.51
C LEU A 103 10.68 4.67 -19.20
N GLY A 104 11.74 5.30 -19.70
CA GLY A 104 11.97 6.74 -19.60
C GLY A 104 13.43 7.07 -19.32
N LEU A 105 13.68 8.31 -18.91
CA LEU A 105 15.02 8.81 -18.60
C LEU A 105 15.61 8.26 -17.30
N ARG A 106 14.76 7.72 -16.42
CA ARG A 106 15.15 7.32 -15.06
C ARG A 106 14.52 5.96 -14.72
N PRO A 107 15.21 5.12 -13.93
CA PRO A 107 14.65 3.88 -13.42
C PRO A 107 13.31 4.12 -12.74
N PRO A 108 12.32 3.24 -12.94
CA PRO A 108 11.08 3.30 -12.18
C PRO A 108 11.36 3.21 -10.69
N THR A 109 10.56 3.91 -9.90
CA THR A 109 10.54 3.79 -8.44
C THR A 109 9.19 3.29 -7.95
N ILE A 110 8.16 3.39 -8.79
CA ILE A 110 6.83 2.81 -8.59
C ILE A 110 6.37 2.18 -9.90
N LEU A 111 6.09 0.88 -9.85
CA LEU A 111 5.49 0.12 -10.94
C LEU A 111 3.98 0.07 -10.74
N GLY A 112 3.29 0.82 -11.58
CA GLY A 112 1.84 0.87 -11.56
C GLY A 112 1.20 -0.40 -12.08
N VAL A 113 0.21 -0.93 -11.36
CA VAL A 113 -0.61 -2.04 -11.84
C VAL A 113 -2.09 -1.68 -11.80
N ARG A 114 -2.89 -2.36 -12.60
CA ARG A 114 -4.34 -2.12 -12.63
C ARG A 114 -5.08 -2.98 -11.62
N GLU A 115 -6.18 -2.43 -11.12
CA GLU A 115 -7.16 -3.18 -10.34
C GLU A 115 -8.23 -3.77 -11.26
N HIS A 116 -8.85 -4.84 -10.79
CA HIS A 116 -10.03 -5.45 -11.39
C HIS A 116 -11.11 -5.58 -10.33
N VAL A 117 -12.16 -4.76 -10.45
CA VAL A 117 -13.31 -4.82 -9.54
C VAL A 117 -14.18 -6.01 -9.92
N PHE A 118 -14.04 -7.11 -9.17
CA PHE A 118 -14.74 -8.36 -9.48
C PHE A 118 -16.22 -8.35 -9.09
N THR A 119 -16.67 -7.38 -8.28
CA THR A 119 -18.08 -7.21 -7.92
C THR A 119 -18.90 -6.50 -9.01
N GLY A 120 -18.28 -6.12 -10.14
CA GLY A 120 -18.95 -5.41 -11.23
C GLY A 120 -20.10 -6.18 -11.90
N SER A 121 -20.14 -7.51 -11.78
CA SER A 121 -21.20 -8.34 -12.37
C SER A 121 -22.45 -8.48 -11.50
N VAL A 122 -22.46 -7.90 -10.30
CA VAL A 122 -23.54 -8.10 -9.30
C VAL A 122 -24.82 -7.33 -9.67
N SER A 123 -24.71 -6.20 -10.37
CA SER A 123 -25.86 -5.40 -10.82
C SER A 123 -25.48 -4.48 -11.97
N SER A 124 -26.47 -3.87 -12.64
CA SER A 124 -26.23 -2.83 -13.65
C SER A 124 -25.53 -1.60 -13.08
N LEU A 125 -25.85 -1.23 -11.83
CA LEU A 125 -25.21 -0.11 -11.14
C LEU A 125 -23.74 -0.42 -10.81
N ALA A 126 -23.46 -1.62 -10.31
CA ALA A 126 -22.10 -2.11 -10.10
C ALA A 126 -21.29 -2.15 -11.41
N TRP A 127 -21.95 -2.49 -12.52
CA TRP A 127 -21.34 -2.50 -13.84
C TRP A 127 -20.90 -1.11 -14.28
N PHE A 128 -21.72 -0.07 -14.08
CA PHE A 128 -21.32 1.31 -14.39
C PHE A 128 -20.13 1.79 -13.54
N MET A 129 -20.16 1.53 -12.22
CA MET A 129 -19.04 1.85 -11.33
C MET A 129 -17.75 1.14 -11.77
N PHE A 130 -17.86 -0.15 -12.13
CA PHE A 130 -16.75 -0.92 -12.68
C PHE A 130 -16.21 -0.31 -13.97
N LEU A 131 -17.07 0.13 -14.90
CA LEU A 131 -16.64 0.75 -16.15
C LEU A 131 -15.92 2.09 -15.93
N GLN A 132 -16.40 2.90 -14.98
CA GLN A 132 -15.75 4.13 -14.56
C GLN A 132 -14.35 3.85 -13.99
N GLU A 133 -14.26 2.94 -13.01
CA GLU A 133 -13.00 2.53 -12.40
C GLU A 133 -12.05 1.97 -13.47
N ARG A 134 -12.54 1.07 -14.32
CA ARG A 134 -11.76 0.47 -15.41
C ARG A 134 -11.19 1.54 -16.34
N SER A 135 -11.95 2.57 -16.66
CA SER A 135 -11.49 3.68 -17.49
C SER A 135 -10.37 4.46 -16.82
N PHE A 136 -10.48 4.72 -15.52
CA PHE A 136 -9.43 5.38 -14.74
C PHE A 136 -8.17 4.52 -14.65
N VAL A 137 -8.28 3.27 -14.18
CA VAL A 137 -7.13 2.37 -13.92
C VAL A 137 -6.45 1.81 -15.16
N THR A 138 -6.98 2.10 -16.36
CA THR A 138 -6.37 1.75 -17.65
C THR A 138 -6.06 2.99 -18.48
N LEU A 139 -7.04 3.53 -19.22
CA LEU A 139 -6.85 4.65 -20.14
C LEU A 139 -6.27 5.88 -19.43
N GLY A 140 -6.83 6.24 -18.27
CA GLY A 140 -6.34 7.35 -17.46
C GLY A 140 -4.90 7.15 -17.02
N GLN A 141 -4.62 6.02 -16.36
CA GLN A 141 -3.26 5.68 -15.89
C GLN A 141 -2.24 5.58 -17.03
N ARG A 142 -2.63 5.07 -18.21
CA ARG A 142 -1.77 4.99 -19.39
C ARG A 142 -1.32 6.38 -19.82
N VAL A 143 -2.25 7.31 -20.01
CA VAL A 143 -1.95 8.68 -20.45
C VAL A 143 -1.11 9.42 -19.39
N LEU A 144 -1.45 9.26 -18.10
CA LEU A 144 -0.71 9.85 -17.00
C LEU A 144 0.74 9.31 -16.91
N ALA A 145 0.95 8.01 -17.16
CA ALA A 145 2.28 7.39 -17.12
C ALA A 145 3.11 7.67 -18.39
N ASN A 146 2.47 7.71 -19.56
CA ASN A 146 3.11 7.93 -20.84
C ASN A 146 2.08 8.47 -21.87
N PRO A 147 2.27 9.65 -22.47
CA PRO A 147 3.50 10.45 -22.48
C PRO A 147 3.64 11.46 -21.35
N LEU A 148 2.61 11.69 -20.52
CA LEU A 148 2.60 12.86 -19.63
C LEU A 148 3.60 12.77 -18.47
N LYS A 149 3.95 11.57 -18.01
CA LYS A 149 4.88 11.34 -16.89
C LYS A 149 4.46 12.05 -15.59
N VAL A 150 3.15 12.09 -15.33
CA VAL A 150 2.53 12.68 -14.12
C VAL A 150 1.68 11.67 -13.35
N ARG A 151 1.79 10.37 -13.65
CA ARG A 151 1.15 9.31 -12.87
C ARG A 151 1.64 9.36 -11.43
N MET A 152 0.70 9.27 -10.49
CA MET A 152 0.98 9.11 -9.06
C MET A 152 0.50 7.73 -8.57
N HIS A 153 0.81 7.42 -7.31
CA HIS A 153 0.18 6.31 -6.60
C HIS A 153 -1.22 6.74 -6.12
N TYR A 154 -2.23 5.89 -6.24
CA TYR A 154 -3.60 6.23 -5.84
C TYR A 154 -4.23 5.12 -4.98
N GLY A 155 -3.42 4.42 -4.19
CA GLY A 155 -3.88 3.29 -3.37
C GLY A 155 -4.13 2.00 -4.17
N HIS A 156 -3.75 1.98 -5.44
CA HIS A 156 -3.70 0.78 -6.26
C HIS A 156 -2.63 -0.19 -5.73
N PRO A 157 -2.61 -1.47 -6.15
CA PRO A 157 -1.65 -2.45 -5.68
C PRO A 157 -0.28 -2.29 -6.37
N ASP A 158 0.19 -1.05 -6.50
CA ASP A 158 1.48 -0.72 -7.11
C ASP A 158 2.63 -1.37 -6.34
N VAL A 159 3.72 -1.65 -7.05
CA VAL A 159 4.96 -2.15 -6.46
C VAL A 159 5.97 -1.02 -6.37
N PHE A 160 6.59 -0.86 -5.21
CA PHE A 160 7.54 0.19 -4.90
C PHE A 160 8.96 -0.35 -4.88
N ASP A 161 9.91 0.45 -5.38
CA ASP A 161 11.31 0.32 -4.99
C ASP A 161 11.40 0.68 -3.50
N ARG A 162 11.55 -0.35 -2.67
CA ARG A 162 11.57 -0.22 -1.21
C ARG A 162 12.76 0.61 -0.77
N ILE A 163 13.94 0.41 -1.35
CA ILE A 163 15.17 1.10 -0.95
C ILE A 163 15.02 2.60 -1.20
N PHE A 164 14.42 2.97 -2.34
CA PHE A 164 14.11 4.35 -2.64
C PHE A 164 13.15 4.97 -1.60
N HIS A 165 12.05 4.29 -1.28
CA HIS A 165 10.98 4.86 -0.46
C HIS A 165 11.30 4.89 1.04
N ILE A 166 11.93 3.85 1.60
CA ILE A 166 12.26 3.81 3.04
C ILE A 166 13.21 4.93 3.45
N THR A 167 14.11 5.33 2.56
CA THR A 167 15.10 6.40 2.81
C THR A 167 14.52 7.79 2.56
N ARG A 168 13.26 7.90 2.12
CA ARG A 168 12.61 9.16 1.71
C ARG A 168 11.29 9.43 2.43
N GLY A 169 11.04 8.78 3.56
CA GLY A 169 9.86 9.03 4.39
C GLY A 169 8.70 8.06 4.16
N GLY A 170 8.97 6.90 3.55
CA GLY A 170 8.01 5.79 3.45
C GLY A 170 7.17 5.81 2.18
N ILE A 171 6.11 5.01 2.18
CA ILE A 171 5.20 4.80 1.04
C ILE A 171 3.84 5.50 1.21
N SER A 172 3.63 6.20 2.32
CA SER A 172 2.39 6.92 2.61
C SER A 172 2.66 8.00 3.66
N LYS A 173 1.73 8.93 3.85
CA LYS A 173 1.92 10.00 4.85
C LYS A 173 0.63 10.34 5.59
N ALA A 174 0.65 10.07 6.89
CA ALA A 174 -0.38 10.50 7.81
C ALA A 174 -0.34 12.02 8.02
N SER A 175 -1.50 12.64 8.18
CA SER A 175 -1.63 14.07 8.46
C SER A 175 -2.86 14.31 9.33
N LYS A 176 -2.78 15.26 10.26
CA LYS A 176 -3.89 15.64 11.16
C LYS A 176 -5.01 16.42 10.47
N GLN A 177 -4.68 17.15 9.39
CA GLN A 177 -5.55 18.20 8.84
C GLN A 177 -5.53 18.34 7.31
N ILE A 178 -4.47 17.90 6.61
CA ILE A 178 -4.16 18.40 5.26
C ILE A 178 -4.23 17.37 4.11
N ASN A 179 -4.54 16.09 4.31
CA ASN A 179 -4.58 15.13 3.18
C ASN A 179 -5.97 14.48 3.04
N LEU A 180 -6.55 14.60 1.84
CA LEU A 180 -7.73 13.84 1.38
C LEU A 180 -7.35 12.49 0.75
N SER A 181 -6.05 12.18 0.61
CA SER A 181 -5.54 10.90 0.12
C SER A 181 -4.07 10.73 0.52
N GLU A 182 -3.80 9.87 1.49
CA GLU A 182 -2.47 9.52 2.00
C GLU A 182 -1.58 8.82 0.96
N ASP A 183 -2.22 8.07 0.04
CA ASP A 183 -1.54 7.22 -0.92
C ASP A 183 -0.81 8.06 -2.00
N ILE A 184 -1.38 9.21 -2.39
CA ILE A 184 -0.80 10.08 -3.42
C ILE A 184 0.55 10.68 -3.02
N PHE A 185 0.82 10.77 -1.72
CA PHE A 185 2.07 11.30 -1.21
C PHE A 185 3.29 10.54 -1.75
N ALA A 186 3.18 9.22 -1.88
CA ALA A 186 4.26 8.39 -2.41
C ALA A 186 4.62 8.81 -3.86
N GLY A 187 3.61 9.07 -4.68
CA GLY A 187 3.79 9.57 -6.05
C GLY A 187 4.43 10.95 -6.09
N PHE A 188 3.98 11.88 -5.24
CA PHE A 188 4.58 13.21 -5.16
C PHE A 188 6.05 13.15 -4.71
N ASN A 189 6.33 12.40 -3.65
CA ASN A 189 7.69 12.25 -3.15
C ASN A 189 8.60 11.60 -4.19
N SER A 190 8.11 10.56 -4.88
CA SER A 190 8.80 9.97 -6.01
C SER A 190 9.15 11.02 -7.07
N THR A 191 8.16 11.78 -7.55
CA THR A 191 8.36 12.82 -8.58
C THR A 191 9.36 13.90 -8.14
N LEU A 192 9.20 14.43 -6.92
CA LEU A 192 10.07 15.46 -6.34
C LEU A 192 11.51 14.97 -6.16
N ARG A 193 11.70 13.67 -5.93
CA ARG A 193 12.99 13.00 -5.78
C ARG A 193 13.50 12.40 -7.07
N GLN A 194 12.98 12.86 -8.20
CA GLN A 194 13.39 12.44 -9.53
C GLN A 194 13.14 10.95 -9.82
N GLY A 195 12.19 10.31 -9.14
CA GLY A 195 11.71 8.99 -9.50
C GLY A 195 10.88 8.98 -10.80
N ASN A 196 10.51 7.79 -11.23
CA ASN A 196 9.68 7.56 -12.41
C ASN A 196 8.54 6.60 -12.03
N VAL A 197 7.31 6.97 -12.35
CA VAL A 197 6.11 6.17 -12.03
C VAL A 197 5.56 5.62 -13.33
N THR A 198 5.59 4.30 -13.48
CA THR A 198 5.18 3.59 -14.71
C THR A 198 3.83 2.91 -14.55
N HIS A 199 3.30 2.32 -15.61
CA HIS A 199 2.02 1.61 -15.60
C HIS A 199 2.08 0.35 -16.50
N HIS A 200 1.70 -0.80 -15.94
CA HIS A 200 1.82 -2.13 -16.55
C HIS A 200 0.48 -2.87 -16.46
N GLU A 201 -0.12 -3.20 -17.60
CA GLU A 201 -1.48 -3.76 -17.67
C GLU A 201 -1.53 -5.30 -17.77
N TYR A 202 -0.38 -5.96 -17.90
CA TYR A 202 -0.29 -7.41 -18.00
C TYR A 202 -0.43 -8.13 -16.64
N VAL A 203 -0.26 -7.40 -15.53
CA VAL A 203 -0.58 -7.80 -14.15
C VAL A 203 -1.81 -7.04 -13.67
N GLN A 204 -2.64 -7.68 -12.85
CA GLN A 204 -3.78 -7.04 -12.20
C GLN A 204 -4.05 -7.67 -10.83
N CYS A 205 -4.61 -6.90 -9.91
CA CYS A 205 -5.11 -7.39 -8.64
C CYS A 205 -6.65 -7.31 -8.61
N GLY A 206 -7.31 -8.30 -8.04
CA GLY A 206 -8.75 -8.25 -7.78
C GLY A 206 -9.05 -7.31 -6.61
N LYS A 207 -10.14 -6.55 -6.70
CA LYS A 207 -10.62 -5.67 -5.62
C LYS A 207 -12.11 -5.85 -5.40
N GLY A 208 -12.48 -6.16 -4.16
CA GLY A 208 -13.87 -6.18 -3.73
C GLY A 208 -14.34 -4.76 -3.47
N ARG A 209 -15.41 -4.32 -4.16
CA ARG A 209 -16.10 -3.07 -3.86
C ARG A 209 -17.50 -3.38 -3.34
N ASP A 210 -17.93 -2.63 -2.33
CA ASP A 210 -19.33 -2.62 -1.92
C ASP A 210 -20.17 -1.97 -3.04
N VAL A 211 -21.31 -2.58 -3.33
CA VAL A 211 -22.21 -2.23 -4.44
C VAL A 211 -23.62 -1.88 -3.93
N GLY A 212 -23.75 -1.58 -2.63
CA GLY A 212 -24.98 -1.05 -2.05
C GLY A 212 -25.35 0.33 -2.60
N LEU A 213 -26.64 0.52 -2.89
CA LEU A 213 -27.22 1.76 -3.46
C LEU A 213 -26.78 3.05 -2.75
N ASN A 214 -26.70 3.04 -1.41
CA ASN A 214 -26.31 4.21 -0.63
C ASN A 214 -24.85 4.63 -0.85
N GLN A 215 -23.94 3.69 -1.09
CA GLN A 215 -22.54 4.02 -1.37
C GLN A 215 -22.33 4.45 -2.82
N THR A 216 -23.10 3.89 -3.76
CA THR A 216 -23.03 4.34 -5.15
C THR A 216 -23.51 5.79 -5.31
N ALA A 217 -24.56 6.18 -4.59
CA ALA A 217 -25.07 7.56 -4.62
C ALA A 217 -24.11 8.59 -3.97
N ALA A 218 -23.27 8.17 -3.02
CA ALA A 218 -22.34 9.06 -2.33
C ALA A 218 -21.12 9.48 -3.18
N PHE A 219 -20.88 8.81 -4.32
CA PHE A 219 -19.80 9.16 -5.26
C PHE A 219 -20.21 10.22 -6.31
N GLU A 220 -21.49 10.62 -6.35
CA GLU A 220 -22.01 11.69 -7.25
C GLU A 220 -22.24 13.04 -6.54
N GLY A 221 -21.82 13.18 -5.27
CA GLY A 221 -21.96 14.40 -4.46
C GLY A 221 -20.71 15.28 -4.42
#